data_AF-S9RR28-F1
#
_entry.id   AF-S9RR28-F1
#
_cell.length_a   1.000
_cell.length_b   1.000
_cell.length_c   1.000
_cell.angle_alpha   90.00
_cell.angle_beta   90.00
_cell.angle_gamma   90.00
#
_symmetry.space_group_name_H-M   'P 1'
#
loop_
_entity.id
_entity.type
_entity.pdbx_description
1 polymer ?
#
loop_
_entity_poly.entity_id
_entity_poly.type
_entity_poly.pdbx_seq_one_letter_code
_entity_poly.pdbx_strand_id
1 'polypeptide(L)'
;MTMPRRIQMTRQRPWRRDHPDAVIVARPSKWGNPYRVGVHGDAARCVDLYRHAAQGGILNNFTGAPAIEELFAMQDVLRADLDELRGRDLACWCPVDGPCHGDVLLELANRRDG
;
A
#
# COMPACT_ATOMS: atom_id res chain seq x y z
N MET A 1 18.52 -6.47 13.57
CA MET A 1 17.10 -6.22 13.22
C MET A 1 16.80 -6.96 11.95
N THR A 2 15.71 -7.74 11.92
CA THR A 2 15.25 -8.44 10.71
C THR A 2 14.70 -7.41 9.71
N MET A 3 14.81 -7.70 8.41
CA MET A 3 14.23 -6.85 7.38
C MET A 3 12.69 -6.82 7.52
N PRO A 4 12.05 -5.65 7.44
CA PRO A 4 10.60 -5.53 7.42
C PRO A 4 9.97 -6.35 6.29
N ARG A 5 8.83 -6.96 6.55
CA ARG A 5 8.16 -7.87 5.60
C ARG A 5 6.67 -7.62 5.50
N ARG A 6 6.10 -8.09 4.40
CA ARG A 6 4.66 -8.12 4.20
C ARG A 6 4.04 -9.32 4.90
N ILE A 7 2.95 -9.08 5.60
CA ILE A 7 2.12 -10.07 6.28
C ILE A 7 0.77 -10.13 5.57
N GLN A 8 0.33 -11.33 5.17
CA GLN A 8 -1.05 -11.50 4.71
C GLN A 8 -1.99 -11.65 5.90
N MET A 9 -2.94 -10.72 6.00
CA MET A 9 -4.13 -10.85 6.84
C MET A 9 -5.01 -11.97 6.29
N THR A 10 -5.48 -12.83 7.18
CA THR A 10 -6.38 -13.93 6.84
C THR A 10 -7.35 -14.19 7.97
N ARG A 11 -8.56 -14.65 7.64
CA ARG A 11 -9.56 -15.11 8.63
C ARG A 11 -9.38 -16.58 9.00
N GLN A 12 -8.58 -17.33 8.22
CA GLN A 12 -8.42 -18.77 8.39
C GLN A 12 -7.47 -19.15 9.54
N ARG A 13 -6.58 -18.24 9.93
CA ARG A 13 -5.63 -18.42 11.04
C ARG A 13 -5.36 -17.09 11.75
N PRO A 14 -5.03 -17.10 13.05
CA PRO A 14 -4.83 -15.89 13.85
C PRO A 14 -3.50 -15.19 13.53
N TRP A 15 -3.46 -14.45 12.41
CA TRP A 15 -2.26 -13.73 11.96
C TRP A 15 -1.82 -12.62 12.93
N ARG A 16 -2.77 -11.93 13.58
CA ARG A 16 -2.47 -10.79 14.47
C ARG A 16 -1.74 -11.22 15.74
N ARG A 17 -2.03 -12.42 16.24
CA ARG A 17 -1.34 -12.97 17.42
C ARG A 17 0.15 -13.18 17.13
N ASP A 18 0.47 -13.63 15.91
CA ASP A 18 1.84 -13.95 15.50
C ASP A 18 2.60 -12.68 15.03
N HIS A 19 1.86 -11.62 14.66
CA HIS A 19 2.38 -10.34 14.18
C HIS A 19 1.68 -9.16 14.87
N PRO A 20 1.84 -9.01 16.20
CA PRO A 20 1.12 -8.00 16.97
C PRO A 20 1.43 -6.58 16.50
N ASP A 21 2.69 -6.32 16.17
CA ASP A 21 3.21 -4.99 15.83
C ASP A 21 3.06 -4.61 14.34
N ALA A 22 2.55 -5.52 13.50
CA ALA A 22 2.40 -5.24 12.08
C ALA A 22 1.34 -4.14 11.83
N VAL A 23 1.70 -3.13 11.04
CA VAL A 23 0.83 -2.00 10.71
C VAL A 23 -0.19 -2.42 9.67
N ILE A 24 -1.49 -2.15 9.90
CA ILE A 24 -2.53 -2.43 8.90
C ILE A 24 -2.46 -1.39 7.78
N VAL A 25 -2.16 -1.86 6.57
CA VAL A 25 -2.18 -1.03 5.36
C VAL A 25 -3.38 -1.33 4.47
N ALA A 26 -4.35 -2.11 4.94
CA ALA A 26 -5.58 -2.40 4.20
C ALA A 26 -6.37 -1.13 3.82
N ARG A 27 -7.24 -1.24 2.80
CA ARG A 27 -7.96 -0.13 2.18
C ARG A 27 -8.61 0.92 3.13
N PRO A 28 -9.21 0.55 4.29
CA PRO A 28 -9.78 1.55 5.19
C PRO A 28 -8.77 2.44 5.92
N SER A 29 -7.46 2.12 5.89
CA SER A 29 -6.43 2.96 6.51
C SER A 29 -5.94 4.04 5.56
N LYS A 30 -5.21 5.01 6.09
CA LYS A 30 -4.56 6.08 5.31
C LYS A 30 -3.52 5.55 4.30
N TRP A 31 -3.11 4.29 4.44
CA TRP A 31 -2.18 3.57 3.56
C TRP A 31 -2.86 2.77 2.47
N GLY A 32 -4.19 2.75 2.45
CA GLY A 32 -4.97 1.91 1.56
C GLY A 32 -4.76 2.24 0.08
N ASN A 33 -4.75 1.22 -0.78
CA ASN A 33 -4.83 1.42 -2.22
C ASN A 33 -6.27 1.85 -2.62
N PRO A 34 -6.48 3.05 -3.21
CA PRO A 34 -7.81 3.49 -3.65
C PRO A 34 -8.28 2.75 -4.91
N TYR A 35 -7.34 2.24 -5.73
CA TYR A 35 -7.63 1.52 -6.96
C TYR A 35 -8.16 0.12 -6.68
N ARG A 36 -9.33 -0.17 -7.24
CA ARG A 36 -10.08 -1.43 -7.09
C ARG A 36 -9.88 -2.35 -8.29
N VAL A 37 -9.52 -3.61 -8.02
CA VAL A 37 -9.51 -4.70 -9.00
C VAL A 37 -10.91 -4.88 -9.60
N GLY A 38 -10.98 -5.08 -10.91
CA GLY A 38 -12.23 -5.20 -11.67
C GLY A 38 -12.89 -3.86 -12.02
N VAL A 39 -12.40 -2.75 -11.47
CA VAL A 39 -12.82 -1.38 -11.84
C VAL A 39 -11.70 -0.67 -12.59
N HIS A 40 -10.48 -0.69 -12.05
CA HIS A 40 -9.31 0.02 -12.60
C HIS A 40 -8.31 -0.91 -13.31
N GLY A 41 -8.67 -2.17 -13.48
CA GLY A 41 -7.83 -3.22 -14.05
C GLY A 41 -7.64 -4.42 -13.13
N ASP A 42 -6.61 -5.21 -13.41
CA ASP A 42 -6.19 -6.32 -12.57
C ASP A 42 -5.38 -5.85 -11.34
N ALA A 43 -4.94 -6.80 -10.52
CA ALA A 43 -4.19 -6.49 -9.30
C ALA A 43 -2.83 -5.83 -9.59
N ALA A 44 -2.14 -6.23 -10.66
CA ALA A 44 -0.85 -5.64 -11.04
C ALA A 44 -1.05 -4.17 -11.44
N ARG A 45 -2.02 -3.91 -12.32
CA ARG A 45 -2.41 -2.57 -12.75
C ARG A 45 -2.76 -1.66 -11.58
N CYS A 46 -3.55 -2.15 -10.61
CA CYS A 46 -3.93 -1.36 -9.44
C CYS A 46 -2.74 -1.03 -8.53
N VAL A 47 -1.75 -1.92 -8.43
CA VAL A 47 -0.52 -1.70 -7.66
C VAL A 47 0.42 -0.73 -8.38
N ASP A 48 0.52 -0.82 -9.70
CA ASP A 48 1.30 0.13 -10.51
C ASP A 48 0.74 1.55 -10.41
N LEU A 49 -0.60 1.70 -10.53
CA LEU A 49 -1.27 2.99 -10.34
C LEU A 49 -0.98 3.56 -8.94
N TYR A 50 -1.05 2.72 -7.91
CA TYR A 50 -0.73 3.12 -6.54
C TYR A 50 0.72 3.60 -6.39
N ARG A 51 1.69 2.87 -6.96
CA ARG A 51 3.10 3.26 -6.98
C ARG A 51 3.30 4.62 -7.65
N HIS A 52 2.69 4.82 -8.82
CA HIS A 52 2.80 6.09 -9.53
C HIS A 52 2.23 7.24 -8.70
N ALA A 53 1.04 7.08 -8.14
CA ALA A 53 0.41 8.13 -7.34
C ALA A 53 1.20 8.43 -6.05
N ALA A 54 1.73 7.41 -5.36
CA ALA A 54 2.62 7.59 -4.20
C ALA A 54 3.90 8.36 -4.53
N GLN A 55 4.41 8.23 -5.77
CA GLN A 55 5.60 8.95 -6.25
C GLN A 55 5.27 10.31 -6.88
N GLY A 56 3.99 10.63 -7.06
CA GLY A 56 3.53 11.87 -7.67
C GLY A 56 3.33 11.88 -9.17
N GLY A 57 3.26 10.71 -9.79
CA GLY A 57 2.73 10.59 -11.14
C GLY A 57 1.21 10.76 -11.14
N ILE A 58 0.70 11.58 -12.07
CA ILE A 58 -0.74 11.70 -12.32
C ILE A 58 -1.08 10.86 -13.55
N LEU A 59 -1.80 9.75 -13.35
CA LEU A 59 -2.29 8.88 -14.42
C LEU A 59 -3.82 8.80 -14.36
N ASN A 60 -4.51 9.91 -14.60
CA ASN A 60 -5.96 10.03 -14.35
C ASN A 60 -6.88 9.78 -15.56
N ASN A 61 -6.41 9.08 -16.60
CA ASN A 61 -7.17 8.92 -17.85
C ASN A 61 -8.05 7.66 -17.91
N PHE A 62 -8.53 7.15 -16.77
CA PHE A 62 -9.28 5.88 -16.71
C PHE A 62 -10.62 6.01 -15.98
N THR A 63 -11.61 5.25 -16.43
CA THR A 63 -12.96 5.21 -15.86
C THR A 63 -12.91 4.78 -14.39
N GLY A 64 -13.54 5.57 -13.51
CA GLY A 64 -13.62 5.28 -12.08
C GLY A 64 -12.41 5.70 -11.25
N ALA A 65 -11.36 6.24 -11.87
CA ALA A 65 -10.20 6.75 -11.17
C ALA A 65 -10.58 7.81 -10.10
N PRO A 66 -9.82 7.90 -8.98
CA PRO A 66 -10.06 8.91 -7.97
C PRO A 66 -10.03 10.33 -8.56
N ALA A 67 -10.72 11.26 -7.92
CA ALA A 67 -10.61 12.67 -8.28
C ALA A 67 -9.16 13.14 -8.10
N ILE A 68 -8.73 14.15 -8.88
CA ILE A 68 -7.35 14.64 -8.83
C ILE A 68 -6.99 15.11 -7.41
N GLU A 69 -7.94 15.75 -6.73
CA GLU A 69 -7.85 16.21 -5.36
C GLU A 69 -7.63 15.06 -4.38
N GLU A 70 -8.30 13.91 -4.59
CA GLU A 70 -8.11 12.71 -3.78
C GLU A 70 -6.72 12.10 -3.99
N LEU A 71 -6.19 12.13 -5.22
CA LEU A 71 -4.84 11.67 -5.52
C LEU A 71 -3.78 12.54 -4.85
N PHE A 72 -3.94 13.87 -4.88
CA PHE A 72 -3.05 14.79 -4.18
C PHE A 72 -3.13 14.60 -2.66
N ALA A 73 -4.33 14.50 -2.09
CA ALA A 73 -4.49 14.24 -0.67
C ALA A 73 -3.82 12.92 -0.24
N MET A 74 -3.97 11.86 -1.03
CA MET A 74 -3.28 10.60 -0.78
C MET A 74 -1.76 10.78 -0.86
N GLN A 75 -1.27 11.47 -1.88
CA GLN A 75 0.17 11.73 -2.07
C GLN A 75 0.76 12.51 -0.90
N ASP A 76 0.07 13.56 -0.43
CA ASP A 76 0.49 14.39 0.69
C ASP A 76 0.56 13.57 1.98
N VAL A 77 -0.47 12.77 2.25
CA VAL A 77 -0.49 11.85 3.41
C VAL A 77 0.65 10.85 3.34
N LEU A 78 0.85 10.20 2.18
CA LEU A 78 1.93 9.24 2.02
C LEU A 78 3.30 9.92 2.22
N ARG A 79 3.53 11.09 1.63
CA ARG A 79 4.80 11.80 1.79
C ARG A 79 5.07 12.25 3.22
N ALA A 80 4.06 12.77 3.90
CA ALA A 80 4.21 13.28 5.26
C ALA A 80 4.47 12.15 6.26
N ASP A 81 3.83 10.99 6.06
CA ASP A 81 3.73 9.98 7.11
C ASP A 81 4.58 8.72 6.84
N LEU A 82 5.20 8.56 5.65
CA LEU A 82 5.91 7.34 5.25
C LEU A 82 6.92 6.83 6.30
N ASP A 83 7.54 7.72 7.07
CA ASP A 83 8.46 7.36 8.16
C ASP A 83 7.80 6.56 9.30
N GLU A 84 6.48 6.66 9.48
CA GLU A 84 5.72 5.81 10.42
C GLU A 84 5.85 4.32 10.09
N LEU A 85 6.11 3.98 8.82
CA LEU A 85 6.23 2.61 8.33
C LEU A 85 7.67 2.10 8.33
N ARG A 86 8.66 2.98 8.53
CA ARG A 86 10.07 2.63 8.49
C ARG A 86 10.38 1.57 9.55
N GLY A 87 11.00 0.47 9.13
CA GLY A 87 11.35 -0.64 10.03
C GLY A 87 10.17 -1.50 10.50
N ARG A 88 8.94 -1.31 10.00
CA ARG A 88 7.74 -2.04 10.47
C ARG A 88 7.24 -3.07 9.46
N ASP A 89 6.80 -4.22 9.97
CA ASP A 89 6.05 -5.20 9.18
C ASP A 89 4.69 -4.61 8.77
N LEU A 90 4.26 -4.86 7.52
CA LEU A 90 3.01 -4.31 6.97
C LEU A 90 1.99 -5.43 6.70
N ALA A 91 0.76 -5.26 7.16
CA ALA A 91 -0.31 -6.24 7.04
C ALA A 91 -1.40 -5.81 6.03
N CYS A 92 -1.68 -6.67 5.05
CA CYS A 92 -2.71 -6.47 4.02
C CYS A 92 -3.47 -7.77 3.71
N TRP A 93 -4.68 -7.68 3.14
CA TRP A 93 -5.47 -8.85 2.72
C TRP A 93 -5.01 -9.51 1.41
N CYS A 94 -4.15 -8.84 0.63
CA CYS A 94 -3.66 -9.36 -0.65
C CYS A 94 -2.93 -10.70 -0.47
N PRO A 95 -3.07 -11.65 -1.41
CA PRO A 95 -2.34 -12.91 -1.38
C PRO A 95 -0.82 -12.69 -1.35
N VAL A 96 -0.08 -13.54 -0.62
CA VAL A 96 1.39 -13.42 -0.51
C VAL A 96 2.07 -13.50 -1.88
N ASP A 97 1.59 -14.37 -2.78
CA ASP A 97 2.23 -14.60 -4.08
C ASP A 97 1.71 -13.67 -5.20
N GLY A 98 0.99 -12.60 -4.85
CA GLY A 98 0.43 -11.64 -5.81
C GLY A 98 0.94 -10.22 -5.58
N PRO A 99 0.70 -9.31 -6.54
CA PRO A 99 1.05 -7.91 -6.39
C PRO A 99 0.28 -7.30 -5.21
N CYS A 100 0.99 -6.53 -4.38
CA CYS A 100 0.41 -5.86 -3.21
C CYS A 100 0.97 -4.45 -3.06
N HIS A 101 0.11 -3.50 -2.73
CA HIS A 101 0.53 -2.12 -2.45
C HIS A 101 1.38 -2.02 -1.18
N GLY A 102 1.23 -2.98 -0.25
CA GLY A 102 2.13 -3.12 0.90
C GLY A 102 3.59 -3.32 0.52
N ASP A 103 3.88 -3.96 -0.63
CA ASP A 103 5.26 -4.11 -1.11
C ASP A 103 5.83 -2.77 -1.59
N VAL A 104 4.99 -1.94 -2.22
CA VAL A 104 5.35 -0.56 -2.59
C VAL A 104 5.66 0.27 -1.34
N LEU A 105 4.81 0.20 -0.31
CA LEU A 105 5.03 0.92 0.95
C LEU A 105 6.30 0.47 1.67
N LEU A 106 6.55 -0.85 1.74
CA LEU A 106 7.78 -1.39 2.32
C LEU A 106 9.02 -0.84 1.60
N GLU A 107 8.98 -0.82 0.28
CA GLU A 107 10.07 -0.28 -0.53
C GLU A 107 10.25 1.22 -0.26
N LEU A 108 9.19 2.02 -0.38
CA LEU A 108 9.28 3.48 -0.22
C LEU A 108 9.73 3.88 1.18
N ALA A 109 9.21 3.26 2.24
CA ALA A 109 9.54 3.60 3.62
C ALA A 109 10.95 3.16 4.05
N ASN A 110 11.54 2.17 3.37
CA ASN A 110 12.84 1.60 3.73
C ASN A 110 13.94 1.84 2.69
N ARG A 111 13.66 2.59 1.62
CA ARG A 111 14.72 3.13 0.74
C ARG A 111 15.66 3.96 1.61
N ARG A 112 16.96 3.67 1.51
CA ARG A 112 17.98 4.52 2.11
C ARG A 112 18.03 5.79 1.28
N ASP A 113 17.73 6.92 1.90
CA ASP A 113 18.04 8.22 1.32
C ASP A 113 19.54 8.24 1.03
N GLY A 114 19.91 8.54 -0.21
CA GLY A 114 21.30 8.78 -0.61
C GLY A 114 21.77 10.13 -0.12
#